data_AF-A0A1A7ZTA6-F1
#
_entry.id   AF-A0A1A7ZTA6-F1
#
_cell.length_a   1.000
_cell.length_b   1.000
_cell.length_c   1.000
_cell.angle_alpha   90.00
_cell.angle_beta   90.00
_cell.angle_gamma   90.00
#
_symmetry.space_group_name_H-M   'P 1'
#
loop_
_entity.id
_entity.type
_entity.pdbx_description
1 polymer ?
#
loop_
_entity_poly.entity_id
_entity_poly.type
_entity_poly.pdbx_seq_one_letter_code
_entity_poly.pdbx_strand_id
1 'polypeptide(L)'
;RTCEDVDECRDTDVCVSRRKCRNTFGSFVCVCRDGFVMGTLQGSVECRDKDECLIGSHQCSRHSQCINTEGSYTCRCLDEYFGNGRTCQPRRAPQSKAAMYFNYKLSKRTKSRCPSNTTAQKKELKTFN
;
A
#
# COMPACT_ATOMS: atom_id res chain seq x y z
N ARG A 1 37.15 34.12 -11.94
CA ARG A 1 36.13 33.35 -12.70
C ARG A 1 35.53 32.34 -11.73
N THR A 2 34.26 32.49 -11.39
CA THR A 2 33.48 31.47 -10.69
C THR A 2 32.91 30.53 -11.76
N CYS A 3 33.03 29.22 -11.54
CA CYS A 3 32.36 28.23 -12.38
C CYS A 3 31.02 27.96 -11.71
N GLU A 4 29.94 28.39 -12.35
CA GLU A 4 28.58 28.07 -11.93
C GLU A 4 28.06 26.94 -12.80
N ASP A 5 27.36 26.01 -12.15
CA ASP A 5 26.74 24.89 -12.82
C ASP A 5 25.57 25.38 -13.68
N VAL A 6 25.47 24.85 -14.90
CA VAL A 6 24.35 25.15 -15.80
C VAL A 6 23.27 24.12 -15.53
N ASP A 7 22.08 24.57 -15.15
CA ASP A 7 20.94 23.69 -14.94
C ASP A 7 20.27 23.35 -16.27
N GLU A 8 20.70 22.26 -16.92
CA GLU A 8 20.15 21.85 -18.21
C GLU A 8 18.68 21.44 -18.11
N CYS A 9 18.18 21.09 -16.92
CA CYS A 9 16.79 20.68 -16.71
C CYS A 9 15.78 21.83 -16.84
N ARG A 10 16.23 23.08 -16.99
CA ARG A 10 15.35 24.22 -17.30
C ARG A 10 14.84 24.20 -18.73
N ASP A 11 15.52 23.47 -19.62
CA ASP A 11 15.05 23.24 -20.98
C ASP A 11 14.04 22.07 -21.03
N THR A 12 12.99 22.24 -21.84
CA THR A 12 11.79 21.38 -21.79
C THR A 12 11.96 20.01 -22.47
N ASP A 13 12.99 19.83 -23.30
CA ASP A 13 13.16 18.64 -24.17
C ASP A 13 14.42 17.81 -23.89
N VAL A 14 15.05 17.98 -22.72
CA VAL A 14 16.32 17.31 -22.39
C VAL A 14 16.16 15.79 -22.21
N CYS A 15 14.99 15.31 -21.78
CA CYS A 15 14.74 13.89 -21.54
C CYS A 15 13.58 13.35 -22.38
N VAL A 16 13.77 12.16 -22.97
CA VAL A 16 12.73 11.38 -23.66
C VAL A 16 11.54 11.01 -22.76
N SER A 17 10.42 10.66 -23.38
CA SER A 17 9.12 10.45 -22.72
C SER A 17 9.18 9.56 -21.46
N ARG A 18 8.33 9.88 -20.46
CA ARG A 18 8.23 9.22 -19.14
C ARG A 18 9.48 9.31 -18.24
N ARG A 19 10.47 10.12 -18.61
CA ARG A 19 11.60 10.50 -17.75
C ARG A 19 11.43 11.92 -17.18
N LYS A 20 12.13 12.19 -16.08
CA LYS A 20 12.35 13.51 -15.49
C LYS A 20 13.85 13.80 -15.49
N CYS A 21 14.20 15.05 -15.76
CA CYS A 21 15.57 15.52 -15.70
C CYS A 21 15.97 15.76 -14.24
N ARG A 22 17.20 15.40 -13.88
CA ARG A 22 17.83 15.74 -12.61
C ARG A 22 19.20 16.34 -12.88
N ASN A 23 19.35 17.62 -12.55
CA ASN A 23 20.60 18.34 -12.73
C ASN A 23 21.69 17.81 -11.78
N THR A 24 22.94 17.81 -12.24
CA THR A 24 24.11 17.37 -11.48
C THR A 24 25.28 18.31 -11.77
N PHE A 25 26.25 18.42 -10.87
CA PHE A 25 27.36 19.33 -11.12
C PHE A 25 28.16 18.91 -12.37
N GLY A 26 28.15 19.76 -13.41
CA GLY A 26 28.80 19.55 -14.69
C GLY A 26 28.04 18.67 -15.69
N SER A 27 26.80 18.24 -15.40
CA SER A 27 25.96 17.46 -16.33
C SER A 27 24.51 17.29 -15.85
N PHE A 28 23.72 16.44 -16.49
CA PHE A 28 22.40 16.03 -16.02
C PHE A 28 22.18 14.53 -16.20
N VAL A 29 21.18 13.99 -15.49
CA VAL A 29 20.73 12.61 -15.68
C VAL A 29 19.23 12.54 -15.88
N CYS A 30 18.78 11.72 -16.82
CA CYS A 30 17.38 11.41 -17.02
C CYS A 30 16.99 10.16 -16.23
N VAL A 31 16.08 10.31 -15.28
CA VAL A 31 15.56 9.21 -14.46
C VAL A 31 14.09 8.99 -14.76
N CYS A 32 13.54 7.81 -14.46
CA CYS A 32 12.10 7.60 -14.61
C CYS A 32 11.30 8.57 -13.72
N ARG A 33 10.13 9.00 -14.22
CA ARG A 33 9.17 9.75 -13.40
C ARG A 33 8.71 8.89 -12.22
N ASP A 34 8.18 9.56 -11.20
CA ASP A 34 7.62 8.85 -10.04
C ASP A 34 6.47 7.94 -10.50
N GLY A 35 6.40 6.73 -9.94
CA GLY A 35 5.48 5.68 -10.40
C GLY A 35 5.99 4.83 -11.58
N PHE A 36 7.20 5.09 -12.08
CA PHE A 36 7.82 4.29 -13.15
C PHE A 36 9.14 3.67 -12.70
N VAL A 37 9.49 2.53 -13.28
CA VAL A 37 10.75 1.82 -13.05
C VAL A 37 11.44 1.51 -14.37
N MET A 38 12.77 1.42 -14.32
CA MET A 38 13.56 1.00 -15.46
C MET A 38 13.18 -0.44 -15.83
N GLY A 39 12.84 -0.65 -17.09
CA GLY A 39 12.55 -1.95 -17.67
C GLY A 39 13.14 -2.05 -19.06
N THR A 40 13.10 -3.27 -19.61
CA THR A 40 13.51 -3.52 -20.99
C THR A 40 12.27 -3.85 -21.79
N LEU A 41 11.96 -3.03 -22.80
CA LEU A 41 10.89 -3.29 -23.76
C LEU A 41 11.53 -3.42 -25.15
N GLN A 42 11.33 -4.56 -25.80
CA GLN A 42 11.85 -4.83 -27.14
C GLN A 42 13.36 -4.57 -27.30
N GLY A 43 14.15 -4.86 -26.26
CA GLY A 43 15.61 -4.68 -26.27
C GLY A 43 16.09 -3.25 -25.99
N SER A 44 15.19 -2.29 -25.80
CA SER A 44 15.52 -0.93 -25.38
C SER A 44 15.22 -0.71 -23.89
N VAL A 45 16.02 0.12 -23.23
CA VAL A 45 15.81 0.48 -21.82
C VAL A 45 14.83 1.64 -21.75
N GLU A 46 13.67 1.39 -21.15
CA GLU A 46 12.55 2.33 -21.06
C GLU A 46 11.97 2.41 -19.65
N CYS A 47 11.21 3.46 -19.37
CA CYS A 47 10.49 3.62 -18.12
C CYS A 47 9.10 2.98 -18.26
N ARG A 48 8.92 1.83 -17.62
CA ARG A 48 7.62 1.15 -17.55
C ARG A 48 6.90 1.49 -16.27
N ASP A 49 5.59 1.42 -16.33
CA ASP A 49 4.73 1.60 -15.16
C ASP A 49 5.14 0.63 -14.04
N LYS A 50 5.20 1.14 -12.82
CA LYS A 50 5.48 0.34 -11.63
C LYS A 50 4.14 -0.13 -11.07
N ASP A 51 3.73 -1.34 -11.41
CA ASP A 51 2.46 -1.88 -10.90
C ASP A 51 2.55 -2.14 -9.38
N GLU A 52 2.08 -1.19 -8.56
CA GLU A 52 2.11 -1.31 -7.11
C GLU A 52 1.10 -2.32 -6.58
N CYS A 53 0.06 -2.64 -7.37
CA CYS A 53 -0.92 -3.68 -7.06
C CYS A 53 -0.29 -5.07 -7.18
N LEU A 54 0.46 -5.31 -8.25
CA LEU A 54 1.16 -6.58 -8.48
C LEU A 54 2.29 -6.80 -7.48
N ILE A 55 3.05 -5.74 -7.16
CA ILE A 55 4.20 -5.83 -6.24
C ILE A 55 3.75 -5.81 -4.77
N GLY A 56 2.49 -5.43 -4.49
CA GLY A 56 1.97 -5.31 -3.13
C GLY A 56 2.56 -4.14 -2.34
N SER A 57 3.10 -3.13 -3.04
CA SER A 57 3.66 -1.91 -2.42
C SER A 57 2.61 -0.79 -2.23
N HIS A 58 1.37 -1.07 -2.59
CA HIS A 58 0.25 -0.16 -2.41
C HIS A 58 -0.11 0.07 -0.94
N GLN A 59 -0.73 1.21 -0.64
CA GLN A 59 -1.23 1.56 0.69
C GLN A 59 -2.76 1.48 0.79
N CYS A 60 -3.38 0.71 -0.09
CA CYS A 60 -4.82 0.43 -0.04
C CYS A 60 -5.21 -0.27 1.27
N SER A 61 -6.43 0.01 1.75
CA SER A 61 -7.00 -0.68 2.91
C SER A 61 -7.11 -2.18 2.65
N ARG A 62 -7.02 -3.00 3.70
CA ARG A 62 -7.36 -4.44 3.61
C ARG A 62 -8.80 -4.69 3.13
N HIS A 63 -9.69 -3.71 3.29
CA HIS A 63 -11.08 -3.75 2.87
C HIS A 63 -11.31 -2.99 1.56
N SER A 64 -10.30 -2.97 0.69
CA SER A 64 -10.34 -2.31 -0.61
C SER A 64 -9.62 -3.13 -1.67
N GLN A 65 -10.00 -2.89 -2.92
CA GLN A 65 -9.33 -3.39 -4.11
C GLN A 65 -8.31 -2.35 -4.61
N CYS A 66 -7.09 -2.80 -4.88
CA CYS A 66 -6.08 -2.03 -5.59
C CYS A 66 -6.36 -2.09 -7.10
N ILE A 67 -6.32 -0.94 -7.78
CA ILE A 67 -6.50 -0.80 -9.22
C ILE A 67 -5.28 -0.04 -9.75
N ASN A 68 -4.46 -0.74 -10.54
CA ASN A 68 -3.26 -0.14 -11.11
C ASN A 68 -3.65 0.87 -12.21
N THR A 69 -2.90 1.97 -12.29
CA THR A 69 -3.09 3.03 -13.28
C THR A 69 -1.74 3.48 -13.80
N GLU A 70 -1.66 4.08 -14.98
CA GLU A 70 -0.34 4.48 -15.48
C GLU A 70 0.30 5.57 -14.59
N GLY A 71 1.47 5.26 -14.02
CA GLY A 71 2.25 6.09 -13.11
C GLY A 71 1.73 6.10 -11.66
N SER A 72 0.71 5.31 -11.31
CA SER A 72 0.16 5.28 -9.95
C SER A 72 -0.82 4.12 -9.71
N TYR A 73 -1.55 4.17 -8.61
CA TYR A 73 -2.66 3.26 -8.35
C TYR A 73 -3.79 3.97 -7.62
N THR A 74 -4.99 3.44 -7.78
CA THR A 74 -6.16 3.87 -7.01
C THR A 74 -6.66 2.73 -6.12
N CYS A 75 -7.29 3.09 -5.02
CA CYS A 75 -7.86 2.14 -4.09
C CYS A 75 -9.38 2.34 -4.07
N ARG A 76 -10.14 1.26 -4.21
CA ARG A 76 -11.60 1.29 -4.16
C ARG A 76 -12.09 0.40 -3.03
N CYS A 77 -12.82 0.95 -2.06
CA CYS A 77 -13.39 0.14 -0.98
C CYS A 77 -14.26 -0.99 -1.56
N LEU A 78 -14.20 -2.15 -0.92
CA LEU A 78 -15.04 -3.31 -1.27
C LEU A 78 -16.52 -3.00 -0.99
N ASP A 79 -17.40 -3.86 -1.52
CA ASP A 79 -18.83 -3.81 -1.23
C ASP A 79 -19.07 -3.89 0.28
N GLU A 80 -20.11 -3.21 0.75
CA GLU A 80 -20.37 -2.97 2.18
C GLU A 80 -19.34 -2.08 2.91
N TYR A 81 -18.35 -1.49 2.23
CA TYR A 81 -17.45 -0.48 2.79
C TYR A 81 -17.56 0.88 2.07
N PHE A 82 -17.20 1.95 2.77
CA PHE A 82 -17.15 3.32 2.24
C PHE A 82 -15.92 4.07 2.76
N GLY A 83 -15.44 5.04 1.99
CA GLY A 83 -14.25 5.83 2.32
C GLY A 83 -13.42 6.15 1.08
N ASN A 84 -12.14 6.46 1.29
CA ASN A 84 -11.21 6.87 0.22
C ASN A 84 -10.33 5.73 -0.33
N GLY A 85 -10.69 4.47 -0.03
CA GLY A 85 -9.93 3.28 -0.44
C GLY A 85 -8.68 2.99 0.41
N ARG A 86 -8.00 4.00 0.94
CA ARG A 86 -6.92 3.83 1.93
C ARG A 86 -7.48 3.60 3.34
N THR A 87 -8.61 4.22 3.64
CA THR A 87 -9.40 4.00 4.84
C THR A 87 -10.82 3.64 4.43
N CYS A 88 -11.26 2.45 4.82
CA CYS A 88 -12.58 1.92 4.49
C CYS A 88 -13.32 1.55 5.78
N GLN A 89 -14.50 2.13 5.97
CA GLN A 89 -15.40 1.87 7.09
C GLN A 89 -16.59 1.02 6.62
N PRO A 90 -17.09 0.08 7.45
CA PRO A 90 -18.25 -0.72 7.08
C PRO A 90 -19.51 0.17 7.00
N ARG A 91 -20.26 0.03 5.92
CA ARG A 91 -21.56 0.70 5.69
C ARG A 91 -22.60 0.26 6.72
N ARG A 92 -22.55 -1.01 7.12
CA ARG A 92 -23.30 -1.55 8.24
C ARG A 92 -22.36 -1.68 9.44
N ALA A 93 -22.16 -0.59 10.17
CA ALA A 93 -21.72 -0.73 11.55
C ALA A 93 -22.75 -1.63 12.28
N PRO A 94 -22.36 -2.51 13.22
CA PRO A 94 -23.33 -3.18 14.07
C PRO A 94 -24.18 -2.09 14.72
N GLN A 95 -25.46 -2.05 14.38
CA GLN A 95 -26.37 -0.93 14.68
C GLN A 95 -26.62 -0.73 16.18
N SER A 96 -25.93 -1.49 17.05
CA SER A 96 -25.92 -1.26 18.49
C SER A 96 -24.58 -1.63 19.12
N LYS A 97 -24.19 -0.86 20.16
CA LYS A 97 -23.11 -1.23 21.10
C LYS A 97 -23.30 -2.64 21.67
N ALA A 98 -24.56 -3.10 21.79
CA ALA A 98 -24.90 -4.45 22.22
C ALA A 98 -24.46 -5.53 21.21
N ALA A 99 -24.67 -5.33 19.91
CA ALA A 99 -24.22 -6.29 18.88
C ALA A 99 -22.68 -6.33 18.76
N MET A 100 -22.00 -5.18 18.89
CA MET A 100 -20.54 -5.13 18.98
C MET A 100 -20.02 -5.89 20.22
N TYR A 101 -20.62 -5.65 21.38
CA TYR A 101 -20.26 -6.30 22.65
C TYR A 101 -20.58 -7.80 22.66
N PHE A 102 -21.68 -8.20 22.02
CA PHE A 102 -22.06 -9.61 21.87
C PHE A 102 -21.07 -10.36 20.98
N ASN A 103 -20.70 -9.80 19.82
CA ASN A 103 -19.67 -10.39 18.94
C ASN A 103 -18.29 -10.43 19.63
N TYR A 104 -17.93 -9.41 20.41
CA TYR A 104 -16.72 -9.44 21.24
C TYR A 104 -16.77 -10.55 22.31
N LYS A 105 -17.91 -10.76 22.98
CA LYS A 105 -18.09 -11.88 23.93
C LYS A 105 -18.09 -13.25 23.24
N LEU A 106 -18.65 -13.38 22.03
CA LEU A 106 -18.58 -14.61 21.23
C LEU A 106 -17.14 -14.92 20.79
N SER A 107 -16.38 -13.92 20.32
CA SER A 107 -14.95 -14.06 19.98
C SER A 107 -14.09 -14.48 21.19
N LYS A 108 -14.48 -14.08 22.40
CA LYS A 108 -13.83 -14.55 23.64
C LYS A 108 -14.26 -15.95 24.07
N ARG A 109 -15.42 -16.45 23.64
CA ARG A 109 -15.88 -17.84 23.85
C ARG A 109 -15.27 -18.85 22.88
N THR A 110 -14.77 -18.41 21.72
CA THR A 110 -14.06 -19.29 20.77
C THR A 110 -12.59 -19.52 21.14
N LYS A 111 -12.03 -18.76 22.10
CA LYS A 111 -10.73 -19.09 22.74
C LYS A 111 -10.84 -20.11 23.89
N SER A 112 -12.02 -20.67 24.15
CA SER A 112 -12.24 -21.69 25.18
C SER A 112 -12.69 -23.04 24.64
N ARG A 113 -12.26 -23.40 23.43
CA ARG A 113 -12.31 -24.78 22.97
C ARG A 113 -10.96 -25.18 22.40
N CYS A 114 -10.03 -25.54 23.29
CA CYS A 114 -9.02 -26.53 22.92
C CYS A 114 -9.74 -27.75 22.36
N PRO A 115 -9.25 -28.39 21.29
CA PRO A 115 -9.75 -29.70 20.89
C PRO A 115 -9.62 -30.64 22.09
N SER A 116 -10.73 -31.25 22.46
CA SER A 116 -10.77 -32.31 23.47
C SER A 116 -9.97 -33.50 22.94
N ASN A 117 -8.68 -33.56 23.27
CA ASN A 117 -7.95 -34.78 23.58
C ASN A 117 -6.47 -34.48 23.72
N THR A 118 -6.01 -34.33 24.96
CA THR A 118 -4.84 -35.03 25.52
C THR A 118 -4.61 -34.57 26.97
N THR A 119 -4.17 -35.52 27.79
CA THR A 119 -4.16 -35.51 29.25
C THR A 119 -3.05 -34.65 29.87
N ALA A 120 -3.02 -33.34 29.58
CA ALA A 120 -2.06 -32.44 30.22
C ALA A 120 -2.60 -31.01 30.36
N GLN A 121 -2.21 -30.34 31.44
CA GLN A 121 -2.38 -28.90 31.72
C GLN A 121 -3.64 -28.49 32.52
N LYS A 122 -3.72 -29.03 33.74
CA LYS A 122 -4.41 -28.43 34.88
C LYS A 122 -3.40 -27.54 35.64
N LYS A 123 -3.37 -26.23 35.36
CA LYS A 123 -2.73 -25.11 36.11
C LYS A 123 -2.61 -23.95 35.10
N GLU A 124 -3.15 -22.74 35.26
CA GLU A 124 -3.30 -21.94 36.47
C GLU A 124 -4.51 -20.98 36.32
N LEU A 125 -5.41 -20.98 37.30
CA LEU A 125 -6.16 -19.78 37.66
C LEU A 125 -5.74 -19.43 39.09
N LYS A 126 -4.81 -18.50 39.23
CA LYS A 126 -4.65 -17.75 40.47
C LYS A 126 -4.78 -16.26 40.16
N THR A 127 -5.83 -15.71 40.76
CA THR A 127 -5.94 -14.36 41.33
C THR A 127 -5.62 -13.16 40.44
N PHE A 128 -6.66 -12.41 40.09
CA PHE A 128 -6.61 -10.95 40.19
C PHE A 128 -7.96 -10.47 40.76
N ASN A 129 -7.90 -10.02 42.02
CA ASN A 129 -8.71 -8.90 42.52
C ASN A 129 -8.32 -7.64 41.75
#